data_AF-A0A257VTQ7-F1
#
_entry.id   AF-A0A257VTQ7-F1
#
_cell.length_a   1.000
_cell.length_b   1.000
_cell.length_c   1.000
_cell.angle_alpha   90.00
_cell.angle_beta   90.00
_cell.angle_gamma   90.00
#
_symmetry.space_group_name_H-M   'P 1'
#
loop_
_entity.id
_entity.type
_entity.pdbx_description
1 polymer ?
#
loop_
_entity_poly.entity_id
_entity_poly.type
_entity_poly.pdbx_seq_one_letter_code
_entity_poly.pdbx_strand_id
1 'polypeptide(L)'
;MRARLNAGRIPGNLAAGAGALVSQSLGEIFAYRRLPEIELQVETALEQQPNDPDALALRGELRLHEGDDAAAVADLRKSLSIKPNAQASLVLAELLIAGLRTDLPSDRELITEIEGLIQDDHQRTEFLCLTAAAFEKRGELLPAFEQYLKLATPSDVKHPLTRVSRQLTARRDRLALSGLFRRSSLCGPGTPADVAAIPARLGTGATG
;
A
#
# COMPACT_ATOMS: atom_id res chain seq x y z
N MET A 1 0.72 -25.55 0.67
CA MET A 1 -0.18 -24.44 0.99
C MET A 1 0.62 -23.37 1.74
N ARG A 2 0.61 -22.11 1.31
CA ARG A 2 1.36 -21.01 1.95
C ARG A 2 0.37 -20.05 2.61
N ALA A 3 0.25 -20.11 3.93
CA ALA A 3 -0.42 -19.05 4.68
C ALA A 3 0.53 -17.84 4.77
N ARG A 4 0.11 -16.68 4.27
CA ARG A 4 0.83 -15.43 4.50
C ARG A 4 0.52 -14.97 5.93
N LEU A 5 1.58 -14.74 6.70
CA LEU A 5 1.48 -14.09 8.00
C LEU A 5 1.29 -12.59 7.76
N ASN A 6 0.32 -11.97 8.42
CA ASN A 6 0.19 -10.51 8.38
C ASN A 6 1.51 -9.85 8.81
N ALA A 7 1.87 -8.81 8.07
CA ALA A 7 3.13 -8.08 8.09
C ALA A 7 3.90 -8.16 9.43
N GLY A 8 5.00 -8.92 9.43
CA GLY A 8 6.01 -8.89 10.49
C GLY A 8 5.83 -9.86 11.67
N ARG A 9 4.76 -10.66 11.71
CA ARG A 9 4.61 -11.69 12.77
C ARG A 9 5.51 -12.90 12.51
N ILE A 10 6.31 -13.26 13.53
CA ILE A 10 7.07 -14.52 13.55
C ILE A 10 6.14 -15.60 14.10
N PRO A 11 5.85 -16.68 13.34
CA PRO A 11 5.04 -17.76 13.85
C PRO A 11 5.82 -18.45 14.97
N GLY A 12 5.16 -18.73 16.09
CA GLY A 12 5.76 -19.46 17.20
C GLY A 12 5.60 -20.97 16.99
N ASN A 13 5.26 -21.69 18.06
CA ASN A 13 4.98 -23.13 17.95
C ASN A 13 3.71 -23.37 17.13
N LEU A 14 3.84 -24.21 16.11
CA LEU A 14 2.73 -24.66 15.28
C LEU A 14 2.18 -25.97 15.84
N ALA A 15 0.89 -26.00 16.15
CA ALA A 15 0.16 -27.19 16.56
C ALA A 15 -1.05 -27.40 15.64
N ALA A 16 -1.29 -28.61 15.20
CA ALA A 16 -2.49 -28.97 14.44
C ALA A 16 -3.40 -29.84 15.31
N GLY A 17 -4.68 -29.45 15.45
CA GLY A 17 -5.62 -30.17 16.29
C GLY A 17 -7.06 -29.67 16.09
N ALA A 18 -8.03 -30.58 16.22
CA ALA A 18 -9.46 -30.29 16.06
C ALA A 18 -9.84 -29.59 14.74
N GLY A 19 -9.08 -29.85 13.67
CA GLY A 19 -9.32 -29.26 12.36
C GLY A 19 -8.74 -27.85 12.18
N ALA A 20 -8.07 -27.26 13.17
CA ALA A 20 -7.40 -25.97 13.01
C ALA A 20 -5.88 -26.12 13.04
N LEU A 21 -5.18 -25.26 12.31
CA LEU A 21 -3.75 -25.04 12.51
C LEU A 21 -3.61 -23.87 13.49
N VAL A 22 -2.87 -24.05 14.57
CA VAL A 22 -2.68 -23.03 15.61
C VAL A 22 -1.21 -22.63 15.63
N SER A 23 -0.94 -21.32 15.62
CA SER A 23 0.37 -20.74 15.91
C SER A 23 0.32 -20.08 17.28
N GLN A 24 1.12 -20.57 18.21
CA GLN A 24 1.27 -19.99 19.55
C GLN A 24 2.62 -19.29 19.67
N SER A 25 2.60 -17.99 19.94
CA SER A 25 3.76 -17.18 20.30
C SER A 25 3.69 -16.74 21.77
N LEU A 26 4.73 -16.05 22.24
CA LEU A 26 4.86 -15.60 23.63
C LEU A 26 3.75 -14.63 24.08
N GLY A 27 3.00 -14.03 23.14
CA GLY A 27 1.91 -13.11 23.44
C GLY A 27 0.57 -13.43 22.78
N GLU A 28 0.51 -14.39 21.84
CA GLU A 28 -0.69 -14.60 21.02
C GLU A 28 -0.88 -16.07 20.65
N ILE A 29 -2.14 -16.51 20.61
CA ILE A 29 -2.56 -17.77 20.01
C ILE A 29 -3.40 -17.42 18.78
N PHE A 30 -2.98 -17.90 17.62
CA PHE A 30 -3.67 -17.65 16.35
C PHE A 30 -4.13 -18.97 15.73
N ALA A 31 -5.40 -19.08 15.37
CA ALA A 31 -5.92 -20.25 14.67
C ALA A 31 -6.17 -19.91 13.20
N TYR A 32 -5.60 -20.71 12.29
CA TYR A 32 -5.87 -20.69 10.87
C TYR A 32 -7.02 -21.64 10.58
N ARG A 33 -8.07 -21.11 9.95
CA ARG A 33 -9.20 -21.88 9.43
C ARG A 33 -8.78 -22.69 8.21
N ARG A 34 -9.44 -23.82 7.98
CA ARG A 34 -9.20 -24.65 6.79
C ARG A 34 -9.85 -24.01 5.57
N LEU A 35 -9.16 -23.98 4.43
CA LEU A 35 -9.72 -23.44 3.18
C LEU A 35 -11.09 -24.05 2.83
N PRO A 36 -11.30 -25.38 2.88
CA PRO A 36 -12.58 -25.98 2.54
C PRO A 36 -13.75 -25.52 3.42
N GLU A 37 -13.48 -25.18 4.69
CA GLU A 37 -14.51 -24.64 5.58
C GLU A 37 -14.87 -23.19 5.21
N ILE A 38 -13.88 -22.40 4.80
CA ILE A 38 -14.07 -21.01 4.36
C ILE A 38 -14.81 -21.00 3.02
N GLU A 39 -14.44 -21.86 2.08
CA GLU A 39 -15.12 -22.04 0.79
C GLU A 39 -16.60 -22.37 0.99
N LEU A 40 -16.91 -23.37 1.82
CA LEU A 40 -18.29 -23.75 2.12
C LEU A 40 -19.07 -22.61 2.80
N GLN A 41 -18.44 -21.87 3.71
CA GLN A 41 -19.05 -20.69 4.35
C GLN A 41 -19.38 -19.60 3.33
N VAL A 42 -18.46 -19.33 2.40
CA VAL A 42 -18.65 -18.34 1.34
C VAL A 42 -19.77 -18.77 0.40
N GLU A 43 -19.79 -20.04 -0.03
CA GLU A 43 -20.83 -20.58 -0.90
C GLU A 43 -22.21 -20.47 -0.25
N THR A 44 -22.35 -20.97 0.98
CA THR A 44 -23.64 -20.93 1.71
C THR A 44 -24.12 -19.50 1.99
N ALA A 45 -23.21 -18.57 2.32
CA ALA A 45 -23.55 -17.17 2.52
C ALA A 45 -24.03 -16.51 1.22
N LEU A 46 -23.37 -16.79 0.09
CA LEU A 46 -23.73 -16.23 -1.21
C LEU A 46 -24.99 -16.88 -1.81
N GLU A 47 -25.30 -18.13 -1.48
CA GLU A 47 -26.58 -18.77 -1.82
C GLU A 47 -27.74 -18.09 -1.12
N GLN A 48 -27.58 -17.75 0.17
CA GLN A 48 -28.60 -17.07 0.95
C GLN A 48 -28.72 -15.59 0.57
N GLN A 49 -27.58 -14.93 0.36
CA GLN A 49 -27.47 -13.50 0.04
C GLN A 49 -26.39 -13.30 -1.04
N PRO A 50 -26.78 -13.25 -2.33
CA PRO A 50 -25.84 -13.11 -3.45
C PRO A 50 -24.98 -11.84 -3.45
N ASN A 51 -25.34 -10.87 -2.62
CA ASN A 51 -24.67 -9.58 -2.46
C ASN A 51 -24.20 -9.36 -1.02
N ASP A 52 -23.99 -10.42 -0.22
CA ASP A 52 -23.37 -10.28 1.09
C ASP A 52 -21.94 -9.72 0.93
N PRO A 53 -21.67 -8.49 1.42
CA PRO A 53 -20.35 -7.88 1.28
C PRO A 53 -19.26 -8.69 1.98
N ASP A 54 -19.55 -9.27 3.14
CA ASP A 54 -18.53 -9.98 3.92
C ASP A 54 -18.16 -11.30 3.23
N ALA A 55 -19.14 -12.00 2.63
CA ALA A 55 -18.90 -13.19 1.82
C ALA A 55 -18.17 -12.88 0.49
N LEU A 56 -18.51 -11.76 -0.17
CA LEU A 56 -17.81 -11.30 -1.37
C LEU A 56 -16.34 -10.95 -1.07
N ALA A 57 -16.06 -10.28 0.05
CA ALA A 57 -14.69 -9.98 0.47
C ALA A 57 -13.88 -11.27 0.70
N LEU A 58 -14.44 -12.22 1.45
CA LEU A 58 -13.78 -13.52 1.69
C LEU A 58 -13.55 -14.29 0.39
N ARG A 59 -14.51 -14.29 -0.54
CA ARG A 59 -14.34 -14.94 -1.85
C ARG A 59 -13.22 -14.31 -2.66
N GLY A 60 -13.13 -12.97 -2.63
CA GLY A 60 -12.06 -12.24 -3.29
C GLY A 60 -10.68 -12.60 -2.73
N GLU A 61 -10.55 -12.70 -1.40
CA GLU A 61 -9.32 -13.15 -0.74
C GLU A 61 -8.95 -14.61 -1.12
N LEU A 62 -9.93 -15.52 -1.17
CA LEU A 62 -9.70 -16.90 -1.60
C LEU A 62 -9.20 -16.96 -3.05
N ARG A 63 -9.86 -16.24 -3.97
CA ARG A 63 -9.46 -16.17 -5.39
C ARG A 63 -8.05 -15.60 -5.56
N LEU A 64 -7.68 -14.61 -4.75
CA LEU A 64 -6.32 -14.08 -4.72
C LEU A 64 -5.30 -15.16 -4.28
N HIS A 65 -5.66 -16.02 -3.32
CA HIS A 65 -4.81 -17.15 -2.92
C HIS A 65 -4.69 -18.23 -3.98
N GLU A 66 -5.70 -18.39 -4.83
CA GLU A 66 -5.71 -19.28 -5.99
C GLU A 66 -4.94 -18.71 -7.19
N GLY A 67 -4.65 -17.39 -7.18
CA GLY A 67 -3.97 -16.68 -8.25
C GLY A 67 -4.90 -16.11 -9.31
N ASP A 68 -6.21 -16.10 -9.07
CA ASP A 68 -7.20 -15.42 -9.93
C ASP A 68 -7.37 -13.96 -9.48
N ASP A 69 -6.34 -13.15 -9.75
CA ASP A 69 -6.28 -11.75 -9.36
C ASP A 69 -7.44 -10.93 -9.95
N ALA A 70 -7.88 -11.25 -11.18
CA ALA A 70 -8.95 -10.54 -11.85
C ALA A 70 -10.31 -10.76 -11.17
N ALA A 71 -10.63 -12.03 -10.86
CA ALA A 71 -11.86 -12.36 -10.15
C ALA A 71 -11.82 -11.85 -8.69
N ALA A 72 -10.64 -11.85 -8.06
CA ALA A 72 -10.44 -11.28 -6.73
C ALA A 72 -10.75 -9.77 -6.70
N VAL A 73 -10.19 -8.99 -7.64
CA VAL A 73 -10.46 -7.55 -7.75
C VAL A 73 -11.95 -7.28 -7.92
N ALA A 74 -12.64 -8.05 -8.77
CA ALA A 74 -14.07 -7.87 -9.03
C ALA A 74 -14.91 -8.06 -7.76
N ASP A 75 -14.65 -9.13 -7.00
CA ASP A 75 -15.37 -9.43 -5.77
C ASP A 75 -15.08 -8.41 -4.66
N LEU A 76 -13.82 -8.03 -4.48
CA LEU A 76 -13.41 -7.03 -3.49
C LEU A 76 -14.02 -5.66 -3.79
N ARG A 77 -14.01 -5.21 -5.05
CA ARG A 77 -14.68 -3.96 -5.47
C ARG A 77 -16.17 -4.02 -5.20
N LYS A 78 -16.82 -5.14 -5.53
CA LYS A 78 -18.26 -5.31 -5.29
C LYS A 78 -18.58 -5.26 -3.80
N SER A 79 -17.80 -5.96 -2.96
CA SER A 79 -17.93 -5.86 -1.50
C SER A 79 -17.84 -4.41 -1.01
N LEU A 80 -16.77 -3.70 -1.40
CA LEU A 80 -16.52 -2.32 -0.95
C LEU A 80 -17.58 -1.33 -1.43
N SER A 81 -18.18 -1.58 -2.60
CA SER A 81 -19.30 -0.77 -3.11
C SER A 81 -20.57 -0.89 -2.27
N ILE A 82 -20.76 -2.02 -1.59
CA ILE A 82 -21.93 -2.31 -0.76
C ILE A 82 -21.69 -1.84 0.67
N LYS A 83 -20.53 -2.19 1.23
CA LYS A 83 -20.15 -1.87 2.60
C LYS A 83 -18.66 -1.57 2.67
N PRO A 84 -18.26 -0.38 3.16
CA PRO A 84 -16.86 -0.09 3.43
C PRO A 84 -16.29 -1.11 4.42
N ASN A 85 -15.17 -1.74 4.05
CA ASN A 85 -14.48 -2.72 4.86
C ASN A 85 -12.97 -2.45 4.78
N ALA A 86 -12.35 -2.08 5.91
CA ALA A 86 -10.94 -1.70 5.95
C ALA A 86 -10.01 -2.84 5.49
N GLN A 87 -10.35 -4.09 5.82
CA GLN A 87 -9.55 -5.25 5.42
C GLN A 87 -9.64 -5.48 3.91
N ALA A 88 -10.86 -5.44 3.35
CA ALA A 88 -11.05 -5.60 1.90
C ALA A 88 -10.39 -4.45 1.12
N SER A 89 -10.44 -3.21 1.63
CA SER A 89 -9.74 -2.06 1.05
C SER A 89 -8.23 -2.27 1.05
N LEU A 90 -7.67 -2.77 2.15
CA LEU A 90 -6.24 -3.06 2.27
C LEU A 90 -5.81 -4.14 1.28
N VAL A 91 -6.54 -5.26 1.21
CA VAL A 91 -6.23 -6.36 0.28
C VAL A 91 -6.32 -5.89 -1.17
N LEU A 92 -7.36 -5.13 -1.52
CA LEU A 92 -7.52 -4.58 -2.86
C LEU A 92 -6.39 -3.59 -3.20
N ALA A 93 -6.02 -2.69 -2.28
CA ALA A 93 -4.91 -1.77 -2.48
C ALA A 93 -3.58 -2.52 -2.71
N GLU A 94 -3.29 -3.54 -1.90
CA GLU A 94 -2.08 -4.35 -2.07
C GLU A 94 -2.04 -5.05 -3.42
N LEU A 95 -3.16 -5.63 -3.85
CA LEU A 95 -3.27 -6.32 -5.13
C LEU A 95 -3.04 -5.36 -6.30
N LEU A 96 -3.70 -4.19 -6.28
CA LEU A 96 -3.56 -3.19 -7.33
C LEU A 96 -2.14 -2.60 -7.37
N ILE A 97 -1.55 -2.28 -6.21
CA ILE A 97 -0.15 -1.79 -6.11
C ILE A 97 0.83 -2.87 -6.61
N ALA A 98 0.58 -4.15 -6.30
CA ALA A 98 1.40 -5.24 -6.84
C ALA A 98 1.30 -5.31 -8.36
N GLY A 99 0.10 -5.13 -8.93
CA GLY A 99 -0.12 -4.99 -10.37
C GLY A 99 0.71 -3.85 -10.99
N LEU A 100 0.76 -2.68 -10.33
CA LEU A 100 1.58 -1.53 -10.77
C LEU A 100 3.07 -1.84 -10.91
N ARG A 101 3.59 -2.81 -10.14
CA ARG A 101 5.01 -3.20 -10.21
C ARG A 101 5.32 -4.01 -11.46
N THR A 102 4.36 -4.80 -11.93
CA THR A 102 4.50 -5.69 -13.11
C THR A 102 4.15 -4.98 -14.41
N ASP A 103 3.06 -4.22 -14.40
CA ASP A 103 2.63 -3.38 -15.51
C ASP A 103 2.34 -2.00 -14.94
N LEU A 104 2.86 -0.95 -15.56
CA LEU A 104 2.69 0.41 -15.07
C LEU A 104 1.53 1.02 -15.86
N PRO A 105 0.25 0.88 -15.43
CA PRO A 105 -0.89 1.35 -16.21
C PRO A 105 -0.85 2.87 -16.38
N SER A 106 -1.40 3.32 -17.50
CA SER A 106 -1.62 4.75 -17.80
C SER A 106 -2.89 5.29 -17.14
N ASP A 107 -3.67 4.41 -16.52
CA ASP A 107 -5.06 4.65 -16.19
C ASP A 107 -5.14 5.52 -14.95
N ARG A 108 -5.42 6.81 -15.18
CA ARG A 108 -5.60 7.79 -14.10
C ARG A 108 -6.70 7.37 -13.13
N GLU A 109 -7.72 6.68 -13.62
CA GLU A 109 -8.81 6.15 -12.80
C GLU A 109 -8.30 5.12 -11.78
N LEU A 110 -7.41 4.20 -12.19
CA LEU A 110 -6.80 3.23 -11.27
C LEU A 110 -5.91 3.92 -10.23
N ILE A 111 -5.16 4.94 -10.63
CA ILE A 111 -4.33 5.74 -9.71
C ILE A 111 -5.21 6.40 -8.65
N THR A 112 -6.33 7.03 -9.04
CA THR A 112 -7.26 7.66 -8.10
C THR A 112 -7.97 6.65 -7.21
N GLU A 113 -8.37 5.49 -7.75
CA GLU A 113 -8.97 4.41 -6.96
C GLU A 113 -8.01 3.94 -5.87
N ILE A 114 -6.76 3.65 -6.22
CA ILE A 114 -5.75 3.20 -5.27
C ILE A 114 -5.48 4.28 -4.20
N GLU A 115 -5.41 5.57 -4.59
CA GLU A 115 -5.28 6.67 -3.62
C GLU A 115 -6.41 6.68 -2.57
N GLY A 116 -7.63 6.37 -2.97
CA GLY A 116 -8.79 6.29 -2.06
C GLY A 116 -8.81 5.05 -1.17
N LEU A 117 -8.19 3.96 -1.60
CA LEU A 117 -8.11 2.70 -0.84
C LEU A 117 -6.99 2.69 0.19
N ILE A 118 -5.89 3.42 -0.06
CA ILE A 118 -4.72 3.44 0.81
C ILE A 118 -5.03 4.13 2.14
N GLN A 119 -4.96 3.33 3.21
CA GLN A 119 -5.10 3.82 4.59
C GLN A 119 -3.76 3.95 5.32
N ASP A 120 -2.75 3.19 4.90
CA ASP A 120 -1.46 3.11 5.57
C ASP A 120 -0.38 3.98 4.88
N ASP A 121 0.49 4.58 5.69
CA ASP A 121 1.57 5.46 5.25
C ASP A 121 2.67 4.70 4.48
N HIS A 122 2.90 3.42 4.80
CA HIS A 122 3.87 2.61 4.07
C HIS A 122 3.37 2.32 2.65
N GLN A 123 2.13 1.85 2.53
CA GLN A 123 1.46 1.64 1.24
C GLN A 123 1.39 2.93 0.42
N ARG A 124 1.08 4.07 1.06
CA ARG A 124 1.05 5.39 0.40
C ARG A 124 2.40 5.75 -0.22
N THR A 125 3.48 5.56 0.53
CA THR A 125 4.82 5.88 0.02
C THR A 125 5.21 4.98 -1.13
N GLU A 126 4.91 3.70 -1.00
CA GLU A 126 5.24 2.75 -2.04
C GLU A 126 4.52 3.09 -3.34
N PHE A 127 3.20 3.31 -3.25
CA PHE A 127 2.37 3.72 -4.36
C PHE A 127 2.88 4.99 -5.04
N LEU A 128 3.16 6.06 -4.27
CA LEU A 128 3.66 7.33 -4.82
C LEU A 128 5.03 7.18 -5.50
N CYS A 129 5.92 6.35 -4.96
CA CYS A 129 7.20 6.07 -5.60
C CYS A 129 7.03 5.32 -6.93
N LEU A 130 6.15 4.33 -6.97
CA LEU A 130 5.88 3.54 -8.17
C LEU A 130 5.25 4.39 -9.27
N THR A 131 4.25 5.22 -8.94
CA THR A 131 3.59 6.09 -9.90
C THR A 131 4.51 7.21 -10.40
N ALA A 132 5.32 7.81 -9.52
CA ALA A 132 6.32 8.79 -9.95
C ALA A 132 7.32 8.19 -10.96
N ALA A 133 7.85 7.00 -10.66
CA ALA A 133 8.75 6.28 -11.56
C ALA A 133 8.07 5.89 -12.89
N ALA A 134 6.77 5.57 -12.85
CA ALA A 134 5.98 5.30 -14.05
C ALA A 134 5.95 6.51 -14.98
N PHE A 135 5.56 7.66 -14.45
CA PHE A 135 5.45 8.91 -15.19
C PHE A 135 6.81 9.38 -15.73
N GLU A 136 7.89 9.21 -14.96
CA GLU A 136 9.26 9.51 -15.44
C GLU A 136 9.65 8.67 -16.65
N LYS A 137 9.41 7.35 -16.61
CA LYS A 137 9.71 6.44 -17.74
C LYS A 137 8.95 6.82 -19.01
N ARG A 138 7.78 7.43 -18.86
CA ARG A 138 6.91 7.88 -19.96
C ARG A 138 7.24 9.29 -20.45
N GLY A 139 8.10 10.02 -19.75
CA GLY A 139 8.38 11.43 -20.02
C GLY A 139 7.27 12.38 -19.57
N GLU A 140 6.30 11.90 -18.79
CA GLU A 140 5.22 12.70 -18.19
C GLU A 140 5.73 13.44 -16.96
N LEU A 141 6.44 14.53 -17.22
CA LEU A 141 7.23 15.24 -16.23
C LEU A 141 6.43 15.96 -15.13
N LEU A 142 5.24 16.46 -15.46
CA LEU A 142 4.36 17.17 -14.52
C LEU A 142 3.69 16.19 -13.54
N PRO A 143 3.02 15.11 -14.00
CA PRO A 143 2.47 14.10 -13.10
C PRO A 143 3.52 13.46 -12.18
N ALA A 144 4.72 13.15 -12.69
CA ALA A 144 5.81 12.63 -11.86
C ALA A 144 6.17 13.58 -10.71
N PHE A 145 6.25 14.88 -11.01
CA PHE A 145 6.59 15.91 -10.05
C PHE A 145 5.51 16.07 -8.97
N GLU A 146 4.23 16.02 -9.35
CA GLU A 146 3.12 16.05 -8.40
C GLU A 146 3.19 14.90 -7.39
N GLN A 147 3.53 13.69 -7.84
CA GLN A 147 3.69 12.54 -6.94
C GLN A 147 4.88 12.72 -5.97
N TYR A 148 5.98 13.31 -6.42
CA TYR A 148 7.10 13.65 -5.53
C TYR A 148 6.74 14.72 -4.50
N LEU A 149 5.89 15.69 -4.86
CA LEU A 149 5.37 16.66 -3.89
C LEU A 149 4.53 15.96 -2.81
N LYS A 150 3.64 15.04 -3.19
CA LYS A 150 2.85 14.23 -2.24
C LYS A 150 3.73 13.38 -1.30
N LEU A 151 4.91 12.94 -1.75
CA LEU A 151 5.90 12.25 -0.92
C LEU A 151 6.64 13.18 0.05
N ALA A 152 6.88 14.43 -0.36
CA ALA A 152 7.62 15.42 0.39
C ALA A 152 6.76 16.13 1.45
N THR A 153 5.44 16.20 1.25
CA THR A 153 4.52 16.72 2.27
C THR A 153 4.56 15.83 3.51
N PRO A 154 4.94 16.36 4.68
CA PRO A 154 5.01 15.55 5.89
C PRO A 154 3.61 15.13 6.34
N SER A 155 3.28 13.84 6.24
CA SER A 155 2.38 13.22 7.23
C SER A 155 3.08 13.34 8.59
N ASP A 156 2.33 13.59 9.68
CA ASP A 156 2.79 13.90 11.04
C ASP A 156 3.78 12.90 11.71
N VAL A 157 4.27 11.89 10.98
CA VAL A 157 5.22 10.89 11.43
C VAL A 157 6.65 11.27 11.00
N LYS A 158 7.54 11.45 11.99
CA LYS A 158 9.00 11.67 11.84
C LYS A 158 9.57 10.87 10.67
N HIS A 159 10.15 11.57 9.70
CA HIS A 159 10.59 11.10 8.38
C HIS A 159 11.25 9.71 8.40
N PRO A 160 10.49 8.63 8.12
CA PRO A 160 11.04 7.28 8.18
C PRO A 160 11.98 7.04 6.99
N LEU A 161 13.07 6.31 7.23
CA LEU A 161 13.98 5.85 6.19
C LEU A 161 13.21 4.90 5.25
N THR A 162 13.15 5.25 3.97
CA THR A 162 12.47 4.45 2.95
C THR A 162 13.52 3.68 2.15
N ARG A 163 13.29 2.40 1.92
CA ARG A 163 14.20 1.55 1.14
C ARG A 163 13.97 1.77 -0.34
N VAL A 164 14.99 2.25 -1.04
CA VAL A 164 14.99 2.62 -2.47
C VAL A 164 15.46 1.46 -3.34
N SER A 165 16.36 0.64 -2.79
CA SER A 165 16.89 -0.55 -3.47
C SER A 165 17.30 -1.62 -2.45
N ARG A 166 17.77 -2.78 -2.94
CA ARG A 166 18.33 -3.84 -2.09
C ARG A 166 19.44 -3.33 -1.16
N GLN A 167 20.13 -2.23 -1.51
CA GLN A 167 21.30 -1.70 -0.78
C GLN A 167 21.16 -0.23 -0.33
N LEU A 168 20.12 0.51 -0.74
CA LEU A 168 19.93 1.91 -0.34
C LEU A 168 18.67 2.13 0.48
N THR A 169 18.83 2.78 1.63
CA THR A 169 17.77 3.45 2.36
C THR A 169 18.00 4.96 2.27
N ALA A 170 16.95 5.71 1.94
CA ALA A 170 17.01 7.16 1.86
C ALA A 170 15.86 7.78 2.65
N ARG A 171 16.16 8.91 3.27
CA ARG A 171 15.16 9.76 3.92
C ARG A 171 14.14 10.25 2.88
N ARG A 172 12.84 10.21 3.18
CA ARG A 172 11.75 10.58 2.24
C ARG A 172 11.99 11.96 1.60
N ASP A 173 12.39 12.94 2.41
CA ASP A 173 12.80 14.28 2.00
C ASP A 173 13.97 14.24 1.01
N ARG A 174 14.99 13.42 1.26
CA ARG A 174 16.14 13.27 0.36
C ARG A 174 15.81 12.55 -0.95
N LEU A 175 14.79 11.68 -0.97
CA LEU A 175 14.33 11.04 -2.21
C LEU A 175 13.62 12.03 -3.12
N ALA A 176 12.65 12.76 -2.56
CA ALA A 176 11.98 13.86 -3.27
C ALA A 176 13.02 14.86 -3.78
N LEU A 177 13.96 15.29 -2.92
CA LEU A 177 15.06 16.16 -3.32
C LEU A 177 15.95 15.55 -4.40
N SER A 178 16.27 14.24 -4.37
CA SER A 178 17.10 13.63 -5.42
C SER A 178 16.42 13.56 -6.79
N GLY A 179 15.09 13.40 -6.84
CA GLY A 179 14.30 13.52 -8.06
C GLY A 179 14.25 14.97 -8.56
N LEU A 180 14.07 15.92 -7.63
CA LEU A 180 14.11 17.36 -7.89
C LEU A 180 15.49 17.83 -8.42
N PHE A 181 16.58 17.38 -7.80
CA PHE A 181 17.96 17.74 -8.15
C PHE A 181 18.43 17.13 -9.48
N ARG A 182 17.96 15.92 -9.84
CA ARG A 182 18.26 15.34 -11.17
C ARG A 182 17.71 16.17 -12.33
N ARG A 183 16.75 17.06 -12.06
CA ARG A 183 16.15 17.97 -13.05
C ARG A 183 16.63 19.42 -12.93
N SER A 184 17.13 19.88 -11.77
CA SER A 184 17.74 21.23 -11.70
C SER A 184 19.04 21.30 -12.51
N SER A 185 19.76 20.19 -12.68
CA SER A 185 20.95 20.09 -13.53
C SER A 185 20.66 20.17 -15.05
N LEU A 186 19.38 20.14 -15.47
CA LEU A 186 18.97 20.40 -16.86
C LEU A 186 18.57 21.87 -17.09
N CYS A 187 18.59 22.71 -16.05
CA CYS A 187 18.22 24.13 -16.12
C CYS A 187 19.34 25.02 -15.54
N GLY A 188 20.51 25.02 -16.19
CA GLY A 188 21.59 25.99 -15.99
C GLY A 188 22.32 25.96 -14.63
N PRO A 189 23.56 26.48 -14.54
CA PRO A 189 24.34 26.48 -13.31
C PRO A 189 23.83 27.58 -12.36
N GLY A 190 22.78 27.29 -11.59
CA GLY A 190 22.44 28.07 -10.41
C GLY A 190 23.42 27.74 -9.29
N THR A 191 24.24 28.70 -8.90
CA THR A 191 25.26 28.58 -7.85
C THR A 191 24.63 28.20 -6.49
N PRO A 192 25.38 27.57 -5.57
CA PRO A 192 24.88 27.10 -4.26
C PRO A 192 24.46 28.21 -3.26
N ALA A 193 24.28 29.44 -3.73
CA ALA A 193 23.92 30.60 -2.90
C ALA A 193 22.42 30.71 -2.61
N ASP A 194 21.55 30.09 -3.41
CA ASP A 194 20.09 30.22 -3.24
C ASP A 194 19.49 29.27 -2.18
N VAL A 195 20.31 28.42 -1.55
CA VAL A 195 19.89 27.55 -0.44
C VAL A 195 19.77 28.33 0.90
N ALA A 196 20.18 29.60 0.94
CA ALA A 196 20.14 30.42 2.15
C ALA A 196 18.78 31.11 2.42
N ALA A 197 17.78 30.96 1.54
CA ALA A 197 16.51 31.67 1.64
C ALA A 197 15.29 30.74 1.80
N ILE A 198 15.27 29.95 2.88
CA ILE A 198 14.03 29.42 3.45
C ILE A 198 14.00 29.88 4.91
N PRO A 199 13.15 30.86 5.28
CA PRO A 199 13.19 31.40 6.64
C PRO A 199 12.69 30.37 7.64
N ALA A 200 13.54 30.11 8.63
CA ALA A 200 13.18 29.49 9.89
C ALA A 200 12.01 30.25 10.54
N ARG A 201 10.86 29.60 10.66
CA ARG A 201 9.80 30.01 11.60
C ARG A 201 9.32 28.78 12.37
N LEU A 202 10.08 28.42 13.39
CA LEU A 202 9.55 27.71 14.56
C LEU A 202 10.09 28.41 15.82
N GLY A 203 9.15 28.96 16.58
CA GLY A 203 9.23 29.15 18.03
C GLY A 203 9.96 30.40 18.54
N THR A 204 9.20 31.38 19.03
CA THR A 204 9.31 31.93 20.40
C THR A 204 8.18 32.93 20.63
N GLY A 205 7.21 32.58 21.47
CA GLY A 205 6.22 33.50 22.02
C GLY A 205 6.10 33.22 23.52
N ALA A 206 7.05 33.75 24.29
CA ALA A 206 7.02 33.76 25.74
C ALA A 206 6.33 35.05 26.22
N THR A 207 5.43 34.90 27.19
CA THR A 207 5.20 35.77 28.36
C THR A 207 5.38 37.28 28.18
N GLY A 208 4.28 38.02 28.34
CA GLY A 208 4.22 39.43 28.74
C GLY A 208 2.93 39.64 29.53
#